data_AF-A0A4S8PNS7-F1
#
_entry.id   AF-A0A4S8PNS7-F1
#
_cell.length_a   1.000
_cell.length_b   1.000
_cell.length_c   1.000
_cell.angle_alpha   90.00
_cell.angle_beta   90.00
_cell.angle_gamma   90.00
#
_symmetry.space_group_name_H-M   'P 1'
#
loop_
_entity.id
_entity.type
_entity.pdbx_description
1 polymer ?
#
loop_
_entity_poly.entity_id
_entity_poly.type
_entity_poly.pdbx_seq_one_letter_code
_entity_poly.pdbx_strand_id
1 'polypeptide(L)'
;MPGRTRADTDTRQQAGTSVSVDYYQLADLARFSYEAAQCYGELLSHFGDTYSADAELCNADGTATAADLEVIAMREELIEYWKTTAGRYELAGAQLEESLRTYQDSDDAAAADIERAFDDWGNHEGAGSSNPTWDAEEFAEPTDRPEEATDEQPDYVIYDDEIKGN
;
A
#
# COMPACT_ATOMS: atom_id res chain seq x y z
N MET A 1 3.40 -40.36 56.48
CA MET A 1 3.76 -38.99 56.03
C MET A 1 4.20 -39.05 54.58
N PRO A 2 3.88 -38.02 53.79
CA PRO A 2 3.58 -38.10 52.36
C PRO A 2 4.73 -37.64 51.45
N GLY A 3 4.61 -37.97 50.16
CA GLY A 3 5.03 -37.09 49.06
C GLY A 3 6.49 -37.17 48.59
N ARG A 4 6.81 -38.17 47.76
CA ARG A 4 7.82 -38.00 46.71
C ARG A 4 7.09 -37.74 45.39
N THR A 5 6.76 -36.49 45.14
CA THR A 5 6.31 -36.02 43.82
C THR A 5 7.53 -36.04 42.91
N ARG A 6 7.60 -37.05 42.06
CA ARG A 6 8.47 -37.08 40.89
C ARG A 6 7.98 -35.95 40.01
N ALA A 7 8.76 -34.89 39.88
CA ALA A 7 8.53 -33.89 38.85
C ALA A 7 8.69 -34.62 37.51
N ASP A 8 7.56 -34.99 36.90
CA ASP A 8 7.48 -35.18 35.47
C ASP A 8 7.75 -33.81 34.87
N THR A 9 9.01 -33.58 34.53
CA THR A 9 9.40 -32.58 33.54
C THR A 9 8.83 -33.07 32.22
N ASP A 10 7.53 -32.82 32.02
CA ASP A 10 6.83 -33.00 30.75
C ASP A 10 7.55 -32.11 29.73
N THR A 11 8.54 -32.73 29.08
CA THR A 11 9.38 -32.11 28.08
C THR A 11 8.55 -32.10 26.80
N ARG A 12 7.47 -31.30 26.81
CA ARG A 12 6.86 -30.85 25.56
C ARG A 12 7.86 -29.88 24.94
N GLN A 13 8.80 -30.44 24.18
CA GLN A 13 9.33 -29.76 23.01
C GLN A 13 8.11 -29.31 22.19
N GLN A 14 7.65 -28.09 22.45
CA GLN A 14 7.00 -27.31 21.41
C GLN A 14 8.03 -27.29 20.28
N ALA A 15 7.73 -28.03 19.22
CA ALA A 15 8.33 -27.79 17.92
C ALA A 15 7.92 -26.37 17.55
N GLY A 16 8.64 -25.39 18.10
CA GLY A 16 8.55 -24.01 17.68
C GLY A 16 9.00 -24.02 16.24
N THR A 17 8.06 -23.85 15.33
CA THR A 17 8.35 -23.44 13.96
C THR A 17 9.21 -22.20 14.11
N SER A 18 10.51 -22.32 13.93
CA SER A 18 11.39 -21.16 13.89
C SER A 18 10.94 -20.36 12.68
N VAL A 19 10.17 -19.30 12.91
CA VAL A 19 9.82 -18.35 11.86
C VAL A 19 11.12 -17.64 11.50
N SER A 20 11.76 -18.08 10.42
CA SER A 20 12.90 -17.36 9.85
C SER A 20 12.34 -16.21 9.02
N VAL A 21 12.78 -14.99 9.33
CA VAL A 21 12.46 -13.82 8.53
C VAL A 21 13.46 -13.74 7.37
N ASP A 22 12.95 -13.59 6.15
CA ASP A 22 13.78 -13.30 4.99
C ASP A 22 13.84 -11.77 4.79
N TYR A 23 14.97 -11.18 5.16
CA TYR A 23 15.15 -9.73 5.10
C TYR A 23 15.21 -9.18 3.67
N TYR A 24 15.60 -9.98 2.68
CA TYR A 24 15.57 -9.57 1.27
C TYR A 24 14.13 -9.43 0.80
N GLN A 25 13.27 -10.39 1.14
CA GLN A 25 11.85 -10.31 0.78
C GLN A 25 11.15 -9.11 1.42
N LEU A 26 11.51 -8.77 2.67
CA LEU A 26 10.97 -7.57 3.32
C LEU A 26 11.48 -6.28 2.68
N ALA A 27 12.76 -6.21 2.32
CA ALA A 27 13.33 -5.05 1.62
C ALA A 27 12.71 -4.90 0.22
N ASP A 28 12.53 -5.99 -0.51
CA ASP A 28 11.82 -5.99 -1.79
C ASP A 28 10.37 -5.53 -1.64
N LEU A 29 9.67 -5.97 -0.59
CA LEU A 29 8.30 -5.53 -0.34
C LEU A 29 8.23 -4.03 -0.03
N ALA A 30 9.18 -3.51 0.74
CA ALA A 30 9.30 -2.07 1.00
C ALA A 30 9.51 -1.31 -0.33
N ARG A 31 10.49 -1.75 -1.14
CA ARG A 31 10.77 -1.20 -2.47
C ARG A 31 9.55 -1.21 -3.37
N PHE A 32 8.89 -2.35 -3.53
CA PHE A 32 7.71 -2.49 -4.38
C PHE A 32 6.55 -1.60 -3.90
N SER A 33 6.44 -1.36 -2.59
CA SER A 33 5.45 -0.44 -2.05
C SER A 33 5.74 1.00 -2.49
N TYR A 34 6.99 1.44 -2.40
CA TYR A 34 7.39 2.76 -2.93
C TYR A 34 7.22 2.89 -4.44
N GLU A 35 7.58 1.85 -5.22
CA GLU A 35 7.38 1.83 -6.68
C GLU A 35 5.89 1.94 -7.03
N ALA A 36 5.02 1.21 -6.32
CA ALA A 36 3.58 1.30 -6.51
C ALA A 36 3.08 2.72 -6.20
N ALA A 37 3.49 3.31 -5.08
CA ALA A 37 3.14 4.69 -4.72
C ALA A 37 3.57 5.69 -5.79
N GLN A 38 4.79 5.53 -6.33
CA GLN A 38 5.29 6.35 -7.44
C GLN A 38 4.44 6.20 -8.71
N CYS A 39 4.10 4.96 -9.12
CA CYS A 39 3.25 4.73 -10.29
C CYS A 39 1.88 5.41 -10.16
N TYR A 40 1.26 5.36 -8.97
CA TYR A 40 0.03 6.10 -8.72
C TYR A 40 0.24 7.61 -8.73
N GLY A 41 1.37 8.11 -8.21
CA GLY A 41 1.75 9.52 -8.29
C GLY A 41 1.90 10.04 -9.73
N GLU A 42 2.51 9.24 -10.61
CA GLU A 42 2.62 9.55 -12.04
C GLU A 42 1.24 9.60 -12.71
N LEU A 43 0.36 8.64 -12.40
CA LEU A 43 -1.03 8.64 -12.87
C LEU A 43 -1.81 9.88 -12.39
N LEU A 44 -1.67 10.27 -11.12
CA LEU A 44 -2.29 11.48 -10.57
C LEU A 44 -1.83 12.75 -11.30
N SER A 45 -0.57 12.82 -11.74
CA SER A 45 -0.05 13.97 -12.47
C SER A 45 -0.80 14.23 -13.79
N HIS A 46 -1.24 13.17 -14.47
CA HIS A 46 -2.01 13.29 -15.71
C HIS A 46 -3.43 13.84 -15.50
N PHE A 47 -4.00 13.67 -14.31
CA PHE A 47 -5.30 14.27 -14.00
C PHE A 47 -5.21 15.77 -13.72
N GLY A 48 -4.07 16.26 -13.23
CA GLY A 48 -3.82 17.69 -13.03
C GLY A 48 -4.06 18.52 -14.30
N ASP A 49 -3.72 17.98 -15.46
CA ASP A 49 -3.91 18.66 -16.76
C ASP A 49 -5.40 18.80 -17.14
N THR A 50 -6.25 17.91 -16.65
CA THR A 50 -7.67 17.87 -17.03
C THR A 50 -8.50 18.98 -16.41
N TYR A 51 -8.08 19.58 -15.29
CA TYR A 51 -8.80 20.71 -14.65
C TYR A 51 -8.91 21.92 -15.58
N SER A 52 -7.92 22.11 -16.46
CA SER A 52 -7.96 23.19 -17.46
C SER A 52 -9.06 23.01 -18.50
N ALA A 53 -9.50 21.77 -18.73
CA ALA A 53 -10.56 21.42 -19.67
C ALA A 53 -11.97 21.51 -19.06
N ASP A 54 -12.12 21.75 -17.75
CA ASP A 54 -13.44 21.86 -17.10
C ASP A 54 -14.28 22.98 -17.70
N ALA A 55 -13.65 24.06 -18.14
CA ALA A 55 -14.33 25.17 -18.81
C ALA A 55 -14.89 24.78 -20.20
N GLU A 56 -14.38 23.71 -20.80
CA GLU A 56 -14.88 23.16 -22.06
C GLU A 56 -16.11 22.25 -21.86
N LEU A 57 -16.35 21.78 -20.62
CA LEU A 57 -17.53 21.01 -20.24
C LEU A 57 -18.73 21.95 -20.02
N CYS A 58 -19.30 22.42 -21.13
CA CYS A 58 -20.49 23.25 -21.10
C CYS A 58 -21.40 23.03 -22.32
N ASN A 59 -22.66 23.44 -22.17
CA ASN A 59 -23.60 23.47 -23.29
C ASN A 59 -23.32 24.63 -24.26
N ALA A 60 -24.13 24.73 -25.32
CA ALA A 60 -24.00 25.77 -26.34
C ALA A 60 -24.10 27.21 -25.80
N ASP A 61 -24.70 27.41 -24.63
CA ASP A 61 -24.83 28.70 -23.96
C ASP A 61 -23.67 28.96 -22.98
N GLY A 62 -22.66 28.09 -22.95
CA GLY A 62 -21.49 28.21 -22.07
C GLY A 62 -21.77 27.87 -20.60
N THR A 63 -22.87 27.16 -20.32
CA THR A 63 -23.25 26.76 -18.96
C THR A 63 -23.02 25.27 -18.75
N ALA A 64 -22.38 24.89 -17.63
CA ALA A 64 -22.22 23.49 -17.26
C ALA A 64 -23.58 22.82 -17.08
N THR A 65 -23.77 21.67 -17.72
CA THR A 65 -24.95 20.82 -17.57
C THR A 65 -24.82 19.91 -16.34
N ALA A 66 -25.90 19.23 -15.98
CA ALA A 66 -25.83 18.22 -14.90
C ALA A 66 -24.82 17.10 -15.22
N ALA A 67 -24.75 16.66 -16.47
CA ALA A 67 -23.80 15.63 -16.90
C ALA A 67 -22.34 16.12 -16.82
N ASP A 68 -22.09 17.39 -17.14
CA ASP A 68 -20.75 17.99 -17.02
C ASP A 68 -20.28 18.01 -15.56
N LEU A 69 -21.17 18.39 -14.65
CA LEU A 69 -20.90 18.39 -13.20
C LEU A 69 -20.68 16.96 -12.66
N GLU A 70 -21.42 15.98 -13.15
CA GLU A 70 -21.22 14.56 -12.79
C GLU A 70 -19.84 14.05 -13.25
N VAL A 71 -19.37 14.43 -14.45
CA VAL A 71 -18.03 14.06 -14.93
C VAL A 71 -16.93 14.67 -14.06
N ILE A 72 -17.07 15.93 -13.68
CA ILE A 72 -16.13 16.61 -12.78
C ILE A 72 -16.10 15.89 -11.43
N ALA A 73 -17.26 15.58 -10.85
CA ALA A 73 -17.35 14.88 -9.57
C ALA A 73 -16.73 13.47 -9.61
N MET A 74 -16.99 12.69 -10.68
CA MET A 74 -16.39 11.36 -10.85
C MET A 74 -14.85 11.42 -10.93
N ARG A 75 -14.31 12.44 -11.63
CA ARG A 75 -12.86 12.64 -11.68
C ARG A 75 -12.30 12.95 -10.29
N GLU A 76 -12.93 13.85 -9.54
CA GLU A 76 -12.49 14.21 -8.19
C GLU A 76 -12.50 12.99 -7.26
N GLU A 77 -13.56 12.17 -7.30
CA GLU A 77 -13.63 10.94 -6.51
C GLU A 77 -12.52 9.95 -6.89
N LEU A 78 -12.23 9.78 -8.18
CA LEU A 78 -11.13 8.93 -8.65
C LEU A 78 -9.76 9.43 -8.19
N ILE A 79 -9.54 10.75 -8.23
CA ILE A 79 -8.31 11.39 -7.73
C ILE A 79 -8.13 11.11 -6.24
N GLU A 80 -9.16 11.29 -5.43
CA GLU A 80 -9.10 11.02 -3.99
C GLU A 80 -8.85 9.53 -3.70
N TYR A 81 -9.47 8.62 -4.46
CA TYR A 81 -9.20 7.18 -4.34
C TYR A 81 -7.73 6.82 -4.66
N TRP A 82 -7.17 7.35 -5.75
CA TRP A 82 -5.76 7.11 -6.11
C TRP A 82 -4.81 7.74 -5.12
N LYS A 83 -5.16 8.91 -4.58
CA LYS A 83 -4.44 9.50 -3.47
C LYS A 83 -4.41 8.55 -2.27
N THR A 84 -5.56 8.12 -1.76
CA THR A 84 -5.56 7.15 -0.65
C THR A 84 -4.77 5.89 -0.94
N THR A 85 -4.85 5.37 -2.17
CA THR A 85 -4.11 4.17 -2.58
C THR A 85 -2.60 4.39 -2.56
N ALA A 86 -2.11 5.48 -3.15
CA ALA A 86 -0.69 5.82 -3.15
C ALA A 86 -0.15 6.08 -1.74
N GLY A 87 -0.92 6.80 -0.91
CA GLY A 87 -0.54 7.07 0.49
C GLY A 87 -0.38 5.79 1.30
N ARG A 88 -1.27 4.80 1.11
CA ARG A 88 -1.16 3.49 1.78
C ARG A 88 0.08 2.70 1.37
N TYR A 89 0.45 2.74 0.09
CA TYR A 89 1.66 2.09 -0.39
C TYR A 89 2.93 2.79 0.15
N GLU A 90 2.93 4.12 0.18
CA GLU A 90 4.03 4.91 0.78
C GLU A 90 4.21 4.57 2.27
N LEU A 91 3.11 4.56 3.03
CA LEU A 91 3.12 4.23 4.45
C LEU A 91 3.58 2.79 4.71
N ALA A 92 3.13 1.84 3.90
CA ALA A 92 3.57 0.45 4.01
C ALA A 92 5.09 0.31 3.74
N GLY A 93 5.61 1.00 2.72
CA GLY A 93 7.04 1.07 2.43
C GLY A 93 7.83 1.60 3.63
N ALA A 94 7.39 2.72 4.20
CA ALA A 94 8.05 3.37 5.34
C ALA A 94 8.06 2.49 6.59
N GLN A 95 6.94 1.85 6.92
CA GLN A 95 6.84 0.95 8.08
C GLN A 95 7.73 -0.29 7.94
N LEU A 96 7.85 -0.84 6.72
CA LEU A 96 8.74 -1.97 6.44
C LEU A 96 10.21 -1.55 6.54
N GLU A 97 10.58 -0.40 5.99
CA GLU A 97 11.93 0.16 6.12
C GLU A 97 12.30 0.42 7.59
N GLU A 98 11.41 1.03 8.36
CA GLU A 98 11.61 1.29 9.79
C GLU A 98 11.77 -0.02 10.58
N SER A 99 10.96 -1.04 10.25
CA SER A 99 11.07 -2.36 10.87
C SER A 99 12.42 -3.02 10.56
N LEU A 100 12.89 -2.94 9.31
CA LEU A 100 14.20 -3.44 8.90
C LEU A 100 15.34 -2.73 9.64
N ARG A 101 15.28 -1.39 9.75
CA ARG A 101 16.27 -0.63 10.52
C ARG A 101 16.28 -1.01 12.00
N THR A 102 15.11 -1.24 12.58
CA THR A 102 14.97 -1.73 13.96
C THR A 102 15.63 -3.11 14.14
N TYR A 103 15.48 -4.03 13.18
CA TYR A 103 16.17 -5.32 13.21
C TYR A 103 17.69 -5.16 13.04
N GLN A 104 18.12 -4.29 12.13
CA GLN A 104 19.54 -3.98 11.91
C GLN A 104 20.21 -3.45 13.18
N ASP A 105 19.54 -2.59 13.94
CA ASP A 105 20.06 -2.01 15.18
C ASP A 105 20.06 -2.99 16.36
N SER A 106 19.20 -4.01 16.34
CA SER A 106 18.99 -4.93 17.46
C SER A 106 19.65 -6.30 17.31
N ASP A 107 20.00 -6.71 16.10
CA ASP A 107 20.60 -8.01 15.80
C ASP A 107 21.79 -7.88 14.84
N ASP A 108 23.01 -7.98 15.40
CA ASP A 108 24.28 -7.94 14.65
C ASP A 108 24.36 -9.00 13.53
N ALA A 109 23.69 -10.15 13.69
CA ALA A 109 23.67 -11.20 12.68
C ALA A 109 22.73 -10.85 11.52
N ALA A 110 21.61 -10.19 11.80
CA ALA A 110 20.69 -9.69 10.79
C ALA A 110 21.23 -8.44 10.08
N ALA A 111 22.02 -7.62 10.77
CA ALA A 111 22.49 -6.33 10.28
C ALA A 111 23.21 -6.42 8.93
N ALA A 112 24.08 -7.42 8.75
CA ALA A 112 24.84 -7.60 7.51
C ALA A 112 23.96 -8.04 6.32
N ASP A 113 22.88 -8.78 6.58
CA ASP A 113 21.95 -9.20 5.54
C ASP A 113 20.98 -8.08 5.16
N ILE A 114 20.56 -7.27 6.14
CA ILE A 114 19.73 -6.07 5.92
C ILE A 114 20.52 -4.98 5.18
N GLU A 115 21.78 -4.73 5.56
CA GLU A 115 22.67 -3.80 4.85
C GLU A 115 22.83 -4.22 3.38
N ARG A 116 23.06 -5.51 3.13
CA ARG A 116 23.15 -6.02 1.74
C ARG A 116 21.83 -5.89 0.99
N ALA A 117 20.69 -6.08 1.66
CA ALA A 117 19.37 -5.89 1.05
C ALA A 117 19.11 -4.42 0.67
N PHE A 118 19.51 -3.47 1.53
CA PHE A 118 19.45 -2.04 1.20
C PHE A 118 20.44 -1.62 0.11
N ASP A 119 21.64 -2.20 0.09
CA ASP A 119 22.60 -1.97 -0.99
C ASP A 119 22.07 -2.46 -2.33
N ASP A 120 21.46 -3.65 -2.37
CA ASP A 120 20.83 -4.18 -3.58
C ASP A 120 19.67 -3.28 -4.04
N TRP A 121 18.84 -2.83 -3.10
CA TRP A 121 17.79 -1.85 -3.35
C TRP A 121 18.34 -0.54 -3.94
N GLY A 122 19.39 0.06 -3.36
CA GLY A 122 20.00 1.30 -3.86
C GLY A 122 20.65 1.19 -5.24
N ASN A 123 20.93 -0.03 -5.72
CA ASN A 123 21.45 -0.29 -7.06
C ASN A 123 20.35 -0.40 -8.13
N HIS A 124 19.07 -0.43 -7.75
CA HIS A 124 17.94 -0.39 -8.69
C HIS A 124 17.57 1.07 -9.06
N GLU A 125 17.50 1.39 -10.35
CA GLU A 125 17.02 2.69 -10.82
C GLU A 125 15.54 2.90 -10.40
N GLY A 126 15.23 4.03 -9.75
CA GLY A 126 13.88 4.35 -9.24
C GLY A 126 13.64 3.97 -7.78
N ALA A 127 14.61 3.34 -7.13
CA ALA A 127 14.56 3.01 -5.72
C ALA A 127 14.75 4.25 -4.81
N GLY A 128 13.76 4.53 -3.96
CA GLY A 128 14.04 5.19 -2.68
C GLY A 128 13.55 6.63 -2.47
N SER A 129 12.65 7.15 -3.30
CA SER A 129 11.82 8.29 -2.85
C SER A 129 10.65 8.49 -3.81
N SER A 130 9.50 7.94 -3.46
CA SER A 130 8.27 8.60 -3.83
C SER A 130 8.22 9.86 -2.94
N ASN A 131 8.20 11.04 -3.54
CA ASN A 131 8.05 12.30 -2.80
C ASN A 131 6.75 12.95 -3.27
N PRO A 132 5.61 12.43 -2.81
CA PRO A 132 4.33 12.99 -3.18
C PRO A 132 4.29 14.46 -2.77
N THR A 133 3.75 15.34 -3.62
CA THR A 133 3.53 16.76 -3.28
C THR A 133 2.45 16.98 -2.22
N TRP A 134 2.02 15.93 -1.53
CA TRP A 134 0.86 15.82 -0.65
C TRP A 134 1.20 14.82 0.46
N ASP A 135 0.55 14.95 1.62
CA ASP A 135 0.91 14.20 2.83
C ASP A 135 0.42 12.74 2.75
N ALA A 136 1.33 11.82 2.44
CA ALA A 136 0.98 10.41 2.31
C ALA A 136 0.35 9.81 3.57
N GLU A 137 0.74 10.27 4.77
CA GLU A 137 0.21 9.76 6.04
C GLU A 137 -1.25 10.20 6.24
N GLU A 138 -1.55 11.48 5.96
CA GLU A 138 -2.91 12.02 5.98
C GLU A 138 -3.86 11.22 5.07
N PHE A 139 -3.44 10.95 3.84
CA PHE A 139 -4.30 10.26 2.88
C PHE A 139 -4.29 8.73 3.02
N ALA A 140 -3.32 8.16 3.74
CA ALA A 140 -3.32 6.74 4.10
C ALA A 140 -4.38 6.41 5.15
N GLU A 141 -4.89 7.41 5.88
CA GLU A 141 -5.94 7.25 6.87
C GLU A 141 -7.18 6.55 6.27
N PRO A 142 -8.01 5.91 7.10
CA PRO A 142 -9.30 5.42 6.65
C PRO A 142 -10.10 6.59 6.10
N THR A 143 -10.34 6.59 4.78
CA THR A 143 -11.36 7.47 4.18
C THR A 143 -12.67 7.22 4.90
N ASP A 144 -13.34 8.29 5.34
CA ASP A 144 -14.68 8.21 5.93
C ASP A 144 -15.55 7.35 5.02
N ARG A 145 -15.91 6.17 5.52
CA ARG A 145 -16.76 5.26 4.78
C ARG A 145 -18.15 5.90 4.75
N PRO A 146 -18.78 6.05 3.58
CA PRO A 146 -20.18 6.50 3.52
C PRO A 146 -21.02 5.66 4.48
N GLU A 147 -21.96 6.27 5.20
CA GLU A 147 -22.83 5.54 6.16
C GLU A 147 -23.60 4.37 5.51
N GLU A 148 -23.72 4.40 4.18
CA GLU A 148 -24.39 3.41 3.35
C GLU A 148 -23.45 2.28 2.86
N ALA A 149 -22.15 2.38 3.09
CA ALA A 149 -21.18 1.38 2.67
C ALA A 149 -21.34 0.09 3.49
N THR A 150 -21.84 -0.96 2.85
CA THR A 150 -22.05 -2.25 3.49
C THR A 150 -20.72 -2.97 3.74
N ASP A 151 -20.61 -3.71 4.83
CA ASP A 151 -19.50 -4.65 5.11
C ASP A 151 -19.51 -5.89 4.21
N GLU A 152 -20.56 -6.03 3.41
CA GLU A 152 -20.71 -7.11 2.43
C GLU A 152 -19.75 -6.85 1.26
N GLN A 153 -18.55 -7.44 1.32
CA GLN A 153 -17.80 -7.69 0.10
C GLN A 153 -18.63 -8.67 -0.75
N PRO A 154 -18.87 -8.41 -2.04
CA PRO A 154 -19.47 -9.41 -2.89
C PRO A 154 -18.59 -10.65 -2.86
N ASP A 155 -19.15 -11.79 -2.42
CA ASP A 155 -18.41 -13.05 -2.19
C ASP A 155 -17.70 -13.61 -3.45
N TYR A 156 -17.85 -12.99 -4.62
CA TYR A 156 -17.23 -13.43 -5.87
C TYR A 156 -16.95 -12.25 -6.79
N VAL A 157 -15.69 -12.07 -7.19
CA VAL A 157 -15.39 -11.50 -8.51
C VAL A 157 -15.46 -12.66 -9.49
N ILE A 158 -16.61 -12.80 -10.17
CA ILE A 158 -16.73 -13.71 -11.30
C ILE A 158 -15.98 -13.07 -12.47
N TYR A 159 -14.67 -13.35 -12.58
CA TYR A 159 -13.94 -13.20 -13.83
C TYR A 159 -14.08 -14.47 -14.66
N ASP A 160 -15.28 -14.81 -15.10
CA ASP A 160 -15.47 -15.87 -16.08
C ASP A 160 -16.61 -15.47 -17.03
N ASP A 161 -16.20 -15.00 -18.22
CA ASP A 161 -16.79 -15.23 -19.54
C ASP A 161 -16.91 -14.02 -20.49
N GLU A 162 -16.75 -12.77 -20.05
CA GLU A 162 -16.92 -11.61 -20.96
C GLU A 162 -15.65 -11.07 -21.65
N ILE A 163 -14.45 -11.61 -21.37
CA ILE A 163 -13.19 -11.23 -22.07
C ILE A 163 -12.83 -12.20 -23.22
N LYS A 164 -13.71 -13.14 -23.59
CA LYS A 164 -13.56 -13.95 -24.81
C LYS A 164 -14.55 -13.53 -25.90
N GLY A 165 -14.53 -12.25 -26.24
CA GLY A 165 -15.11 -11.71 -27.46
C GLY A 165 -14.02 -11.27 -28.43
N ASN A 166 -13.32 -12.22 -29.06
CA ASN A 166 -12.61 -12.05 -30.34
C ASN A 166 -12.39 -13.42 -30.99
#